data_AF-A0A7V3CGC8-F1
#
_entry.id   AF-A0A7V3CGC8-F1
#
_cell.length_a   1.000
_cell.length_b   1.000
_cell.length_c   1.000
_cell.angle_alpha   90.00
_cell.angle_beta   90.00
_cell.angle_gamma   90.00
#
_symmetry.space_group_name_H-M   'P 1'
#
loop_
_entity.id
_entity.type
_entity.pdbx_description
1 polymer ?
#
loop_
_entity_poly.entity_id
_entity_poly.type
_entity_poly.pdbx_seq_one_letter_code
_entity_poly.pdbx_strand_id
1 'polypeptide(L)'
;MRRFHLAIAGLALCLALSACKRSSDDSSLELSGTLEMTEHEVGMPVPGRLAQLLVDEGDAVKRGQLLASLDRFEQARRDYERQVALLARGGGNRQAVEQAELAMEDQRLV
;
A
#
# COMPACT_ATOMS: atom_id res chain seq x y z
N MET A 1 51.50 -63.05 15.06
CA MET A 1 51.75 -61.88 14.19
C MET A 1 50.58 -61.56 13.25
N ARG A 2 49.96 -62.51 12.54
CA ARG A 2 48.79 -62.27 11.63
C ARG A 2 47.55 -61.59 12.27
N ARG A 3 47.25 -61.87 13.55
CA ARG A 3 46.09 -61.27 14.27
C ARG A 3 46.27 -59.79 14.59
N PHE A 4 47.51 -59.31 14.72
CA PHE A 4 47.82 -57.88 14.93
C PHE A 4 47.62 -57.06 13.66
N HIS A 5 47.99 -57.61 12.49
CA HIS A 5 47.76 -56.93 11.21
C HIS A 5 46.28 -56.79 10.86
N LEU A 6 45.44 -57.77 11.23
CA LEU A 6 43.98 -57.69 11.07
C LEU A 6 43.34 -56.60 11.94
N ALA A 7 43.82 -56.41 13.17
CA ALA A 7 43.35 -55.35 14.06
C ALA A 7 43.74 -53.95 13.55
N ILE A 8 44.96 -53.79 13.03
CA ILE A 8 45.45 -52.53 12.46
C ILE A 8 44.69 -52.19 11.18
N ALA A 9 44.45 -53.18 10.31
CA ALA A 9 43.66 -52.99 9.09
C ALA A 9 42.20 -52.60 9.40
N GLY A 10 41.59 -53.21 10.43
CA GLY A 10 40.26 -52.85 10.89
C GLY A 10 40.18 -51.42 11.44
N LEU A 11 41.17 -51.00 12.25
CA LEU A 11 41.24 -49.65 12.79
C LEU A 11 41.45 -48.61 11.68
N ALA A 12 42.36 -48.88 10.73
CA ALA A 12 42.61 -48.01 9.59
C ALA A 12 41.36 -47.84 8.71
N LEU A 13 40.61 -48.93 8.50
CA LEU A 13 39.37 -48.90 7.73
C LEU A 13 38.27 -48.07 8.44
N CYS A 14 38.14 -48.21 9.76
CA CYS A 14 37.21 -47.42 10.56
C CYS A 14 37.55 -45.92 10.57
N LEU A 15 38.85 -45.57 10.62
CA LEU A 15 39.32 -44.19 10.51
C LEU A 15 39.06 -43.60 9.12
N ALA A 16 39.27 -44.40 8.06
CA ALA A 16 38.98 -43.98 6.68
C ALA A 16 37.48 -43.72 6.46
N LEU A 17 36.61 -44.59 6.98
CA LEU A 17 35.15 -44.43 6.88
C LEU A 17 34.62 -43.22 7.66
N SER A 18 35.20 -42.91 8.82
CA SER A 18 34.85 -41.70 9.59
C SER A 18 35.32 -40.40 8.93
N ALA A 19 36.42 -40.45 8.17
CA ALA A 19 36.96 -39.30 7.45
C ALA A 19 36.13 -38.89 6.21
N CYS A 20 35.24 -39.77 5.72
CA CYS A 20 34.35 -39.49 4.60
C CYS A 20 33.01 -38.85 5.00
N LYS A 21 32.80 -38.50 6.27
CA LYS A 21 31.60 -37.77 6.68
C LYS A 21 31.69 -36.31 6.22
N ARG A 22 31.26 -36.06 4.99
CA ARG A 22 31.12 -34.71 4.42
C ARG A 22 30.00 -34.00 5.18
N SER A 23 30.35 -33.03 6.02
CA SER A 23 29.38 -32.10 6.57
C SER A 23 28.74 -31.38 5.39
N SER A 24 27.44 -31.54 5.22
CA SER A 24 26.64 -30.65 4.39
C SER A 24 26.64 -29.30 5.10
N ASP A 25 27.65 -28.48 4.81
CA ASP A 25 27.55 -27.05 5.02
C ASP A 25 26.39 -26.60 4.15
N ASP A 26 25.24 -26.39 4.78
CA ASP A 26 24.11 -25.70 4.20
C ASP A 26 24.55 -24.24 4.06
N SER A 27 25.32 -23.97 3.01
CA SER A 27 25.82 -22.63 2.72
C SER A 27 24.64 -21.81 2.20
N SER A 28 23.75 -21.41 3.10
CA SER A 28 22.68 -20.47 2.80
C SER A 28 23.32 -19.13 2.43
N LEU A 29 23.25 -18.80 1.15
CA LEU A 29 23.71 -17.51 0.64
C LEU A 29 22.73 -16.44 1.13
N GLU A 30 23.05 -15.80 2.24
CA GLU A 30 22.32 -14.63 2.72
C GLU A 30 22.75 -13.40 1.92
N LEU A 31 21.89 -12.98 0.99
CA LEU A 31 22.06 -11.74 0.27
C LEU A 31 21.16 -10.68 0.89
N SER A 32 21.76 -9.55 1.27
CA SER A 32 21.04 -8.35 1.66
C SER A 32 21.22 -7.30 0.57
N GLY A 33 20.12 -6.65 0.20
CA GLY A 33 20.08 -5.60 -0.79
C GLY A 33 18.80 -4.81 -0.64
N THR A 34 18.75 -3.63 -1.25
CA THR A 34 17.56 -2.78 -1.25
C THR A 34 16.71 -3.08 -2.47
N LEU A 35 15.40 -3.23 -2.27
CA LEU A 35 14.44 -3.28 -3.35
C LEU A 35 13.91 -1.86 -3.61
N GLU A 36 14.16 -1.35 -4.80
CA GLU A 36 13.63 -0.05 -5.25
C GLU A 36 12.41 -0.27 -6.15
N MET A 37 11.34 0.50 -5.91
CA MET A 37 10.11 0.45 -6.69
C MET A 37 9.74 1.87 -7.14
N THR A 38 9.16 1.99 -8.33
CA THR A 38 8.56 3.26 -8.75
C THR A 38 7.23 3.45 -8.06
N GLU A 39 7.12 4.50 -7.26
CA GLU A 39 5.89 4.88 -6.58
C GLU A 39 5.34 6.18 -7.16
N HIS A 40 4.02 6.23 -7.30
CA HIS A 40 3.30 7.43 -7.72
C HIS A 40 2.17 7.68 -6.74
N GLU A 41 2.23 8.81 -6.05
CA GLU A 41 1.14 9.28 -5.21
C GLU A 41 0.08 9.96 -6.08
N VAL A 42 -1.16 9.44 -6.04
CA VAL A 42 -2.29 9.98 -6.80
C VAL A 42 -3.25 10.66 -5.85
N GLY A 43 -3.32 11.99 -5.94
CA GLY A 43 -4.23 12.82 -5.16
C GLY A 43 -5.42 13.34 -5.96
N MET A 44 -6.34 13.99 -5.25
CA MET A 44 -7.48 14.67 -5.86
C MET A 44 -7.07 16.11 -6.20
N PRO A 45 -7.09 16.53 -7.48
CA PRO A 45 -6.67 17.88 -7.87
C PRO A 45 -7.71 18.96 -7.50
N VAL A 46 -8.94 18.55 -7.19
CA VAL A 46 -10.06 19.44 -6.84
C VAL A 46 -10.66 19.00 -5.51
N PRO A 47 -11.22 19.93 -4.72
CA PRO A 47 -11.93 19.59 -3.51
C PRO A 47 -13.21 18.81 -3.82
N GLY A 48 -13.50 17.80 -3.01
CA GLY A 48 -14.71 16.99 -3.09
C GLY A 48 -14.66 15.85 -2.07
N ARG A 49 -15.82 15.28 -1.76
CA ARG A 49 -15.92 14.11 -0.87
C ARG A 49 -15.78 12.85 -1.71
N LEU A 50 -15.05 11.86 -1.19
CA LEU A 50 -15.01 10.54 -1.81
C LEU A 50 -16.43 9.95 -1.87
N ALA A 51 -16.95 9.78 -3.09
CA ALA A 51 -18.26 9.18 -3.32
C ALA A 51 -18.14 7.66 -3.43
N GLN A 52 -17.14 7.22 -4.19
CA GLN A 52 -16.88 5.80 -4.41
C GLN A 52 -15.38 5.55 -4.57
N LEU A 53 -14.93 4.44 -4.01
CA LEU A 53 -13.63 3.82 -4.29
C LEU A 53 -13.90 2.50 -5.03
N LEU A 54 -13.23 2.29 -6.15
CA LEU A 54 -13.48 1.17 -7.07
C LEU A 54 -12.39 0.11 -7.06
N VAL A 55 -11.37 0.29 -6.21
CA VAL A 55 -10.19 -0.57 -6.13
C VAL A 55 -9.84 -0.79 -4.66
N ASP A 56 -9.28 -1.96 -4.37
CA ASP A 56 -8.74 -2.30 -3.06
C ASP A 56 -7.20 -2.34 -3.09
N GLU A 57 -6.60 -2.40 -1.89
CA GLU A 57 -5.15 -2.51 -1.75
C GLU A 57 -4.64 -3.81 -2.40
N GLY A 58 -3.60 -3.68 -3.24
CA GLY A 58 -3.00 -4.80 -3.97
C GLY A 58 -3.61 -5.06 -5.35
N ASP A 59 -4.68 -4.34 -5.74
CA ASP A 59 -5.26 -4.47 -7.08
C ASP A 59 -4.32 -3.97 -8.18
N ALA A 60 -4.26 -4.73 -9.28
CA ALA A 60 -3.56 -4.31 -10.48
C ALA A 60 -4.41 -3.31 -11.28
N VAL A 61 -3.87 -2.11 -11.53
CA VAL A 61 -4.56 -1.03 -12.24
C VAL A 61 -3.86 -0.66 -13.55
N LYS A 62 -4.60 -0.06 -14.49
CA LYS A 62 -4.08 0.41 -15.77
C LYS A 62 -4.15 1.93 -15.90
N ARG A 63 -3.31 2.50 -16.76
CA ARG A 63 -3.34 3.94 -17.06
C ARG A 63 -4.72 4.35 -17.58
N GLY A 64 -5.29 5.39 -16.99
CA GLY A 64 -6.61 5.92 -17.34
C GLY A 64 -7.79 5.16 -16.71
N GLN A 65 -7.54 4.17 -15.87
CA GLN A 65 -8.59 3.49 -15.11
C GLN A 65 -9.20 4.43 -14.08
N LEU A 66 -10.54 4.41 -13.96
CA LEU A 66 -11.24 5.12 -12.91
C LEU A 66 -11.00 4.39 -11.58
N LEU A 67 -10.33 5.06 -10.64
CA LEU A 67 -10.01 4.51 -9.31
C LEU A 67 -11.04 4.93 -8.26
N ALA A 68 -11.49 6.18 -8.32
CA ALA A 68 -12.43 6.77 -7.38
C ALA A 68 -13.26 7.87 -8.05
N SER A 69 -14.45 8.12 -7.51
CA SER A 69 -15.30 9.25 -7.90
C SER A 69 -15.50 10.19 -6.71
N LEU A 70 -15.61 11.49 -7.00
CA LEU A 70 -15.83 12.53 -6.00
C LEU A 70 -17.23 13.12 -6.16
N ASP A 71 -17.92 13.29 -5.05
CA ASP A 71 -19.15 14.05 -4.96
C ASP A 71 -18.80 15.49 -4.59
N ARG A 72 -18.99 16.39 -5.56
CA ARG A 72 -18.72 17.82 -5.41
C ARG A 72 -20.03 18.56 -5.14
N PHE A 73 -21.03 18.36 -5.98
CA PHE A 73 -22.29 19.09 -5.92
C PHE A 73 -23.02 18.91 -4.58
N GLU A 74 -23.13 17.69 -4.04
CA GLU A 74 -23.79 17.51 -2.73
C GLU A 74 -23.00 18.17 -1.61
N GLN A 75 -21.68 18.22 -1.73
CA GLN A 75 -20.84 18.93 -0.76
C GLN A 75 -21.11 20.43 -0.82
N ALA A 76 -21.13 21.04 -2.01
CA ALA A 76 -21.46 22.45 -2.15
C ALA A 76 -22.90 22.77 -1.73
N ARG A 77 -23.87 21.89 -2.01
CA ARG A 77 -25.25 22.04 -1.55
C ARG A 77 -25.34 22.03 -0.03
N ARG A 78 -24.67 21.08 0.64
CA ARG A 78 -24.61 21.03 2.11
C ARG A 78 -23.95 22.27 2.69
N ASP A 79 -22.92 22.79 2.05
CA ASP A 79 -22.24 24.02 2.48
C ASP A 79 -23.16 25.22 2.38
N TYR A 80 -23.91 25.35 1.28
CA TYR A 80 -24.96 26.35 1.12
C TYR A 80 -26.05 26.22 2.20
N GLU A 81 -26.61 25.03 2.40
CA GLU A 81 -27.62 24.77 3.44
C GLU A 81 -27.12 25.15 4.85
N ARG A 82 -25.84 24.87 5.16
CA ARG A 82 -25.22 25.29 6.42
C ARG A 82 -25.16 26.80 6.56
N GLN A 83 -24.76 27.53 5.52
CA GLN A 83 -24.71 29.00 5.55
C GLN A 83 -26.10 29.61 5.72
N VAL A 84 -27.11 29.08 5.01
CA VAL A 84 -28.51 29.50 5.15
C VAL A 84 -28.99 29.29 6.60
N ALA A 85 -28.72 28.13 7.19
CA ALA A 85 -29.10 27.84 8.56
C ALA A 85 -28.42 28.76 9.60
N LEU A 86 -27.16 29.14 9.36
CA LEU A 86 -26.44 30.09 10.21
C LEU A 86 -27.02 31.50 10.11
N LEU A 87 -27.34 31.96 8.91
CA LEU A 87 -28.00 33.25 8.68
C LEU A 87 -29.37 33.29 9.36
N ALA A 88 -30.18 32.24 9.24
CA ALA A 88 -31.49 32.14 9.87
C ALA A 88 -31.42 32.19 11.41
N ARG A 89 -30.31 31.73 12.00
CA ARG A 89 -30.04 31.82 13.44
C ARG A 89 -29.45 33.16 13.88
N GLY A 90 -29.29 34.11 12.97
CA GLY A 90 -28.70 35.43 13.22
C GLY A 90 -27.17 35.44 13.36
N GLY A 91 -26.49 34.32 13.06
CA GLY A 91 -25.04 34.20 13.18
C GLY A 91 -24.27 34.32 11.84
N GLY A 92 -24.97 34.49 10.72
CA GLY A 92 -24.38 34.49 9.37
C GLY A 92 -24.44 35.85 8.65
N ASN A 93 -23.68 35.96 7.56
CA ASN A 93 -23.73 37.09 6.63
C ASN A 93 -24.45 36.68 5.33
N ARG A 94 -25.25 37.58 4.76
CA ARG A 94 -25.93 37.38 3.47
C ARG A 94 -24.96 37.14 2.32
N GLN A 95 -23.81 37.82 2.34
CA GLN A 95 -22.74 37.63 1.33
C GLN A 95 -22.18 36.20 1.36
N ALA A 96 -22.11 35.57 2.55
CA ALA A 96 -21.59 34.21 2.67
C ALA A 96 -22.55 33.17 2.06
N VAL A 97 -23.87 33.42 2.17
CA VAL A 97 -24.90 32.59 1.53
C VAL A 97 -24.83 32.74 0.01
N GLU A 98 -24.73 33.96 -0.50
CA GLU A 98 -24.60 34.24 -1.94
C GLU A 98 -23.34 33.59 -2.52
N GLN A 99 -22.19 33.68 -1.83
CA GLN A 99 -20.97 33.01 -2.27
C GLN A 99 -21.11 31.49 -2.30
N ALA A 100 -21.78 30.90 -1.30
CA ALA A 100 -22.03 29.47 -1.27
C ALA A 100 -23.01 29.02 -2.36
N GLU A 101 -24.00 29.85 -2.69
CA GLU A 101 -24.95 29.60 -3.79
C GLU A 101 -24.24 29.58 -5.14
N LEU A 102 -23.42 30.60 -5.43
CA LEU A 102 -22.63 30.67 -6.66
C LEU A 102 -21.68 29.47 -6.79
N ALA A 103 -21.03 29.07 -5.70
CA ALA A 103 -20.15 27.90 -5.68
C ALA A 103 -20.92 26.58 -5.94
N MET A 104 -22.15 26.47 -5.44
CA MET A 104 -23.03 25.31 -5.72
C MET A 104 -23.51 25.31 -7.17
N GLU A 105 -23.90 26.46 -7.73
CA GLU A 105 -24.34 26.57 -9.12
C GLU A 105 -23.22 26.25 -10.12
N ASP A 106 -22.00 26.73 -9.87
CA ASP A 106 -20.83 26.41 -10.69
C ASP A 106 -20.64 24.89 -10.81
N GLN A 107 -20.80 24.16 -9.70
CA GLN A 107 -20.65 22.71 -9.67
C GLN A 107 -21.82 21.93 -10.26
N ARG A 108 -22.99 22.56 -10.45
CA ARG A 108 -24.18 21.93 -11.06
C ARG A 108 -24.04 21.82 -12.58
N LEU A 109 -23.21 22.65 -13.20
CA LEU A 109 -23.05 22.76 -14.65
C LEU A 109 -22.01 21.78 -15.24
N VAL A 110 -21.39 20.94 -14.39
CA VAL A 110 -20.39 19.93 -14.76
C VAL A 110 -20.95 18.53 -14.60
#